data_AF-A0A8S2WYV4-F1
#
_entry.id   AF-A0A8S2WYV4-F1
#
_cell.length_a   1.000
_cell.length_b   1.000
_cell.length_c   1.000
_cell.angle_alpha   90.00
_cell.angle_beta   90.00
_cell.angle_gamma   90.00
#
_symmetry.space_group_name_H-M   'P 1'
#
loop_
_entity.id
_entity.type
_entity.pdbx_description
1 polymer ?
#
loop_
_entity_poly.entity_id
_entity_poly.type
_entity_poly.pdbx_seq_one_letter_code
_entity_poly.pdbx_strand_id
1 'polypeptide(L)' 'VAKKRDDLKKKLRVTFIGEVGLDMGGLTKEWFLLIIRNIFLPDYGMFTYNESSNVYWFNAAAVNNVKEYNLIGV' A
#
# COMPACT_ATOMS: atom_id res chain seq x y z
N VAL A 1 -12.61 5.47 -5.09
CA VAL A 1 -12.14 4.82 -6.33
C VAL A 1 -12.18 5.86 -7.44
N ALA A 2 -11.08 6.01 -8.19
CA ALA A 2 -10.99 6.97 -9.29
C ALA A 2 -12.17 6.82 -10.26
N LYS A 3 -12.85 7.92 -10.59
CA LYS A 3 -14.01 7.90 -11.51
C LYS A 3 -13.58 7.67 -12.95
N LYS A 4 -12.36 8.07 -13.32
CA LYS A 4 -11.73 7.80 -14.62
C LYS A 4 -10.34 7.23 -14.43
N ARG A 5 -9.90 6.31 -15.30
CA ARG A 5 -8.54 5.74 -15.25
C ARG A 5 -7.45 6.81 -15.29
N ASP A 6 -7.66 7.90 -16.03
CA ASP A 6 -6.69 9.00 -16.09
C ASP A 6 -6.57 9.80 -14.77
N ASP A 7 -7.51 9.67 -13.84
CA ASP A 7 -7.38 10.29 -12.52
C ASP A 7 -6.24 9.66 -11.71
N LEU A 8 -5.91 8.38 -11.96
CA LEU A 8 -4.79 7.69 -11.30
C LEU A 8 -3.43 8.29 -11.68
N LYS A 9 -3.35 9.00 -12.81
CA LYS A 9 -2.12 9.68 -13.26
C LYS A 9 -1.94 11.07 -12.64
N LYS A 10 -2.94 11.59 -11.92
CA LYS A 10 -2.85 12.89 -11.24
C LYS A 10 -2.02 12.76 -9.98
N LYS A 11 -1.48 13.88 -9.49
CA LYS A 11 -0.76 13.92 -8.22
C LYS A 11 -1.67 13.41 -7.09
N LEU A 12 -1.23 12.37 -6.39
CA LEU A 12 -1.88 11.87 -5.18
C LEU A 12 -1.89 12.97 -4.12
N ARG A 13 -3.03 13.12 -3.44
CA ARG A 13 -3.18 13.97 -2.26
C ARG A 13 -3.77 13.13 -1.15
N VAL A 14 -3.10 13.12 0.00
CA VAL A 14 -3.53 12.37 1.18
C VAL A 14 -4.08 13.33 2.23
N THR A 15 -5.12 12.90 2.94
CA THR A 15 -5.66 13.60 4.10
C THR A 15 -6.07 12.56 5.14
N PHE A 16 -5.58 12.69 6.37
CA PHE A 16 -6.00 11.83 7.48
C PHE A 16 -7.25 12.42 8.15
N ILE A 17 -8.17 11.55 8.53
CA ILE A 17 -9.43 11.96 9.17
C ILE A 17 -9.10 12.52 10.55
N GLY A 18 -9.51 13.77 10.81
CA GLY A 18 -9.29 14.44 12.09
C GLY A 18 -7.94 15.14 12.23
N GLU A 19 -7.07 15.09 11.22
CA GLU A 19 -5.81 15.82 11.22
C GLU A 19 -5.88 17.12 10.41
N VAL A 20 -5.32 18.18 10.97
CA VAL A 20 -5.18 19.46 10.27
C VAL A 20 -3.83 19.44 9.54
N GLY A 21 -3.86 19.21 8.24
CA GLY A 21 -2.65 19.17 7.43
C GLY A 21 -2.91 19.36 5.94
N LEU A 22 -2.11 20.22 5.31
CA LEU A 22 -2.04 20.32 3.85
C LEU A 22 -0.92 19.39 3.36
N ASP A 23 -1.24 18.49 2.45
CA ASP A 23 -0.26 17.55 1.90
C ASP A 23 0.74 18.25 0.96
N MET A 24 1.89 18.61 1.51
CA MET A 24 3.08 19.09 0.79
C MET A 24 4.04 17.93 0.43
N GLY A 25 3.55 16.67 0.50
CA GLY A 25 4.31 15.44 0.26
C GLY A 25 4.56 14.63 1.54
N GLY A 26 4.47 15.26 2.72
CA GLY A 26 4.65 14.59 4.01
C GLY A 26 3.57 13.55 4.30
N LEU A 27 2.29 13.91 4.16
CA LEU A 27 1.16 12.99 4.36
C LEU A 27 1.17 11.87 3.33
N THR A 28 1.51 12.18 2.06
CA THR A 28 1.69 11.14 1.04
C THR A 28 2.78 10.13 1.44
N LYS A 29 3.94 10.59 1.91
CA LYS A 29 5.03 9.71 2.36
C LYS A 29 4.60 8.83 3.53
N GLU A 30 3.92 9.42 4.51
CA GLU A 30 3.43 8.69 5.68
C GLU A 30 2.41 7.63 5.31
N TRP A 31 1.46 7.95 4.43
CA TRP A 31 0.48 6.99 3.93
C TRP A 31 1.12 5.78 3.25
N PHE A 32 2.11 5.99 2.37
CA PHE A 32 2.85 4.89 1.77
C PHE A 32 3.62 4.07 2.82
N LEU A 33 4.26 4.71 3.80
CA LEU A 33 4.97 4.02 4.86
C LEU A 33 4.05 3.12 5.70
N LEU A 34 2.86 3.62 6.06
CA LEU A 34 1.88 2.86 6.83
C LEU A 34 1.37 1.63 6.04
N ILE A 35 1.08 1.81 4.75
CA ILE A 35 0.64 0.70 3.89
C ILE A 35 1.74 -0.34 3.75
N ILE A 36 2.95 0.07 3.37
CA ILE A 36 4.09 -0.82 3.16
C ILE A 36 4.42 -1.60 4.43
N ARG A 37 4.41 -0.95 5.59
CA ARG A 37 4.66 -1.63 6.86
C ARG A 37 3.63 -2.72 7.15
N ASN A 38 2.35 -2.45 6.91
CA ASN A 38 1.29 -3.41 7.19
C ASN A 38 1.33 -4.62 6.24
N ILE A 39 1.52 -4.42 4.93
CA ILE A 39 1.47 -5.54 3.95
C ILE A 39 2.61 -6.54 4.12
N PHE A 40 3.76 -6.10 4.66
CA PHE A 40 4.92 -6.94 4.92
C PHE A 40 4.89 -7.60 6.31
N LEU A 41 3.88 -7.33 7.13
CA LEU A 41 3.68 -8.10 8.37
C LEU A 41 3.30 -9.54 8.02
N PRO A 42 3.92 -10.54 8.67
CA PRO A 42 3.54 -11.94 8.49
C PRO A 42 2.05 -12.19 8.72
N ASP A 43 1.46 -11.52 9.71
CA ASP A 43 0.04 -11.63 10.08
C ASP A 43 -0.91 -11.06 9.04
N TYR A 44 -0.44 -10.11 8.21
CA TYR A 44 -1.22 -9.59 7.09
C TYR A 44 -1.30 -10.61 5.94
N GLY A 45 -0.32 -11.52 5.87
CA GLY A 45 -0.38 -12.73 5.05
C GLY A 45 -0.23 -12.51 3.55
N MET A 46 0.16 -11.33 3.07
CA MET A 46 0.35 -11.07 1.63
C MET A 46 1.72 -11.51 1.11
N PHE A 47 2.77 -11.35 1.91
CA PHE A 47 4.14 -11.64 1.52
C PHE A 47 4.86 -12.50 2.54
N THR A 48 5.78 -13.32 2.06
CA THR A 48 6.69 -14.12 2.89
C THR A 48 8.11 -13.62 2.69
N TYR A 49 8.82 -13.38 3.79
CA TYR A 49 10.23 -13.00 3.76
C TYR A 49 11.11 -14.23 3.51
N ASN A 50 12.03 -14.13 2.55
CA ASN A 50 13.05 -15.15 2.31
C ASN A 50 14.40 -14.66 2.85
N GLU A 51 14.86 -15.28 3.94
CA GLU A 51 16.12 -14.94 4.62
C GLU A 51 17.37 -15.17 3.75
N SER A 52 17.35 -16.17 2.86
CA SER A 52 18.50 -16.48 2.01
C SER A 52 18.78 -15.39 0.97
N SER A 53 17.73 -14.77 0.46
CA SER A 53 17.80 -13.74 -0.59
C SER A 53 17.55 -12.33 -0.07
N ASN A 54 17.13 -12.17 1.19
CA ASN A 54 16.70 -10.90 1.79
C ASN A 54 15.62 -10.15 0.99
N VAL A 55 14.67 -10.88 0.42
CA VAL A 55 13.55 -10.32 -0.35
C VAL A 55 12.22 -10.92 0.08
N TYR A 56 11.13 -10.22 -0.25
CA TYR A 56 9.78 -10.70 -0.06
C TYR A 56 9.23 -11.35 -1.34
N TRP A 57 8.44 -12.40 -1.19
CA TRP A 57 7.70 -13.05 -2.27
C TRP A 57 6.22 -13.15 -1.94
N PHE A 58 5.37 -13.22 -2.97
CA PHE A 58 3.93 -13.38 -2.82
C PHE A 58 3.60 -14.66 -2.01
N ASN A 59 2.70 -14.53 -1.04
CA ASN A 59 2.22 -15.69 -0.31
C ASN A 59 1.21 -16.47 -1.18
N ALA A 60 1.58 -17.69 -1.58
CA ALA A 60 0.74 -18.56 -2.38
C ALA A 60 -0.59 -18.96 -1.70
N ALA A 61 -0.65 -18.90 -0.37
CA ALA A 61 -1.87 -19.20 0.39
C ALA A 61 -2.88 -18.03 0.42
N ALA A 62 -2.48 -16.82 0.01
CA ALA A 62 -3.29 -15.60 0.10
C ALA A 62 -4.28 -15.43 -1.07
N VAL A 63 -4.96 -16.50 -1.46
CA VAL A 63 -5.82 -16.58 -2.66
C VAL A 63 -6.97 -15.56 -2.64
N ASN A 64 -7.40 -15.13 -1.45
CA ASN A 64 -8.54 -14.24 -1.28
C ASN A 64 -8.21 -12.74 -1.16
N ASN A 65 -6.91 -12.35 -1.19
CA ASN A 65 -6.48 -10.96 -0.96
C ASN A 65 -6.33 -10.14 -2.25
N VAL A 66 -7.16 -10.42 -3.27
CA VAL A 66 -7.05 -9.78 -4.60
C VAL A 66 -7.25 -8.26 -4.51
N LYS A 67 -8.05 -7.76 -3.58
CA LYS A 67 -8.27 -6.31 -3.41
C LYS A 67 -7.03 -5.62 -2.88
N GLU A 68 -6.35 -6.25 -1.93
CA GLU A 68 -5.14 -5.77 -1.30
C GLU A 68 -3.97 -5.79 -2.29
N TYR A 69 -3.86 -6.83 -3.12
CA TYR A 69 -2.89 -6.86 -4.22
C TYR A 69 -3.12 -5.76 -5.26
N ASN A 70 -4.39 -5.47 -5.58
CA ASN A 70 -4.70 -4.34 -6.45
C ASN A 70 -4.35 -2.99 -5.80
N LEU A 71 -4.56 -2.84 -4.48
CA LEU A 71 -4.26 -1.60 -3.76
C LEU A 71 -2.77 -1.24 -3.86
N ILE A 72 -1.88 -2.23 -3.75
CA ILE A 72 -0.42 -2.00 -3.80
C ILE A 72 0.14 -1.92 -5.23
N GLY A 73 -0.59 -2.45 -6.22
CA GLY A 73 -0.12 -2.53 -7.61
C GLY A 73 -0.58 -1.39 -8.51
N VAL A 74 -1.45 -0.50 -8.03
CA VAL A 74 -2.01 0.65 -8.76
C VAL A 74 -1.04 1.82 -8.84
#